data_AF-A0A3M2D3N7-F1
#
_entry.id   AF-A0A3M2D3N7-F1
#
_cell.length_a   1.000
_cell.length_b   1.000
_cell.length_c   1.000
_cell.angle_alpha   90.00
_cell.angle_beta   90.00
_cell.angle_gamma   90.00
#
_symmetry.space_group_name_H-M   'P 1'
#
loop_
_entity.id
_entity.type
_entity.pdbx_description
1 polymer ?
#
loop_
_entity_poly.entity_id
_entity_poly.type
_entity_poly.pdbx_seq_one_letter_code
_entity_poly.pdbx_strand_id
1 'polypeptide(L)'
;MSKKKKTKKAVKAEEVLRYLARNPSQLIRNWNYKGAVLSGLLRAPIFLVTYLIGKESLKVALGAALVQFVFRFFYAGISGAVIQHFRHVEPAWHALVAILLIIPFFSHLLEFLFQSAFAYMTATTQHTDEAIIRSICVTIISALFTLFAMRRGVMIVREPESKPLKKDVSKLPILIFQFCAFIPNEIASMLRRRAYLGAFLSFIGFGIFSQMMVWAITGKSSWTYNGGKSIPLLKYWGIDALLLLSVATSISLMIPPRSRKVSVEEFLSIEELKPAEKV
;
A
#
# COMPACT_ATOMS: atom_id res chain seq x y z
N MET A 1 4.28 30.08 36.65
CA MET A 1 3.96 28.64 36.41
C MET A 1 4.43 28.24 35.02
N SER A 2 5.51 27.46 34.95
CA SER A 2 6.09 26.97 33.69
C SER A 2 5.21 25.85 33.10
N LYS A 3 4.61 26.08 31.92
CA LYS A 3 3.90 25.04 31.16
C LYS A 3 4.94 24.00 30.71
N LYS A 4 5.06 22.90 31.46
CA LYS A 4 5.80 21.69 31.02
C LYS A 4 5.24 21.25 29.66
N LYS A 5 6.02 21.45 28.59
CA LYS A 5 5.78 20.80 27.28
C LYS A 5 5.71 19.29 27.53
N LYS A 6 4.51 18.69 27.46
CA LYS A 6 4.36 17.24 27.38
C LYS A 6 4.97 16.80 26.05
N THR A 7 6.19 16.30 26.07
CA THR A 7 6.78 15.58 24.95
C THR A 7 5.90 14.35 24.69
N LYS A 8 5.15 14.36 23.58
CA LYS A 8 4.39 13.17 23.13
C LYS A 8 5.39 12.02 22.98
N LYS A 9 5.21 10.96 23.76
CA LYS A 9 6.03 9.75 23.69
C LYS A 9 5.83 9.12 22.31
N ALA A 10 6.93 8.86 21.60
CA ALA A 10 6.89 8.16 20.32
C ALA A 10 6.30 6.75 20.52
N VAL A 11 5.28 6.41 19.73
CA VAL A 11 4.65 5.09 19.76
C VAL A 11 5.55 4.08 19.07
N LYS A 12 5.88 2.99 19.74
CA LYS A 12 6.72 1.93 19.17
C LYS A 12 5.88 0.85 18.50
N ALA A 13 6.42 0.21 17.45
CA ALA A 13 5.76 -0.89 16.74
C ALA A 13 5.38 -2.06 17.68
N GLU A 14 6.26 -2.39 18.62
CA GLU A 14 6.05 -3.46 19.60
C GLU A 14 4.88 -3.18 20.55
N GLU A 15 4.66 -1.91 20.92
CA GLU A 15 3.53 -1.50 21.76
C GLU A 15 2.21 -1.72 21.01
N VAL A 16 2.17 -1.38 19.72
CA VAL A 16 1.02 -1.63 18.85
C VAL A 16 0.75 -3.13 18.68
N LEU A 17 1.79 -3.92 18.44
CA LEU A 17 1.68 -5.38 18.33
C LEU A 17 1.10 -6.00 19.60
N ARG A 18 1.68 -5.68 20.77
CA ARG A 18 1.19 -6.17 22.06
C ARG A 18 -0.23 -5.71 22.34
N TYR A 19 -0.58 -4.49 21.97
CA TYR A 19 -1.94 -3.97 22.13
C TYR A 19 -2.96 -4.74 21.29
N LEU A 20 -2.67 -4.96 20.01
CA LEU A 20 -3.55 -5.70 19.10
C LEU A 20 -3.67 -7.18 19.49
N ALA A 21 -2.57 -7.80 19.92
CA ALA A 21 -2.59 -9.19 20.40
C ALA A 21 -3.45 -9.37 21.65
N ARG A 22 -3.45 -8.39 22.56
CA ARG A 22 -4.29 -8.41 23.78
C ARG A 22 -5.74 -7.99 23.52
N ASN A 23 -6.00 -7.22 22.46
CA ASN A 23 -7.32 -6.65 22.17
C ASN A 23 -7.72 -6.87 20.71
N PRO A 24 -7.90 -8.13 20.25
CA PRO A 24 -8.23 -8.41 18.84
C PRO A 24 -9.58 -7.81 18.42
N SER A 25 -10.50 -7.59 19.35
CA SER A 25 -11.79 -6.92 19.10
C SER A 25 -11.62 -5.50 18.52
N GLN A 26 -10.46 -4.86 18.72
CA GLN A 26 -10.15 -3.57 18.14
C GLN A 26 -10.02 -3.63 16.61
N LEU A 27 -9.69 -4.79 16.02
CA LEU A 27 -9.66 -4.95 14.57
C LEU A 27 -11.07 -4.95 13.97
N ILE A 28 -12.04 -5.51 14.68
CA ILE A 28 -13.46 -5.50 14.29
C ILE A 28 -14.04 -4.11 14.56
N ARG A 29 -13.73 -3.53 15.72
CA ARG A 29 -14.19 -2.19 16.07
C ARG A 29 -13.61 -1.12 15.15
N ASN A 30 -12.36 -1.22 14.72
CA ASN A 30 -11.75 -0.25 13.80
C ASN A 30 -11.71 -0.78 12.37
N TRP A 31 -12.56 -1.75 12.05
CA TRP A 31 -12.64 -2.35 10.72
C TRP A 31 -12.84 -1.26 9.66
N ASN A 32 -11.89 -1.18 8.74
CA ASN A 32 -11.77 -0.03 7.85
C ASN A 32 -12.70 -0.16 6.65
N TYR A 33 -13.96 0.27 6.83
CA TYR A 33 -14.97 0.19 5.78
C TYR A 33 -14.61 0.97 4.52
N LYS A 34 -13.84 2.07 4.64
CA LYS A 34 -13.41 2.87 3.49
C LYS A 34 -12.44 2.08 2.61
N GLY A 35 -11.43 1.47 3.24
CA GLY A 35 -10.46 0.60 2.58
C GLY A 35 -11.14 -0.64 1.99
N ALA A 36 -12.06 -1.25 2.74
CA ALA A 36 -12.85 -2.40 2.30
C ALA A 36 -13.65 -2.13 1.03
N VAL A 37 -14.47 -1.08 1.04
CA VAL A 37 -15.31 -0.69 -0.12
C VAL A 37 -14.44 -0.34 -1.32
N LEU A 38 -13.41 0.49 -1.13
CA LEU A 38 -12.53 0.91 -2.22
C LEU A 38 -11.76 -0.28 -2.80
N SER A 39 -11.25 -1.19 -1.96
CA SER A 39 -10.53 -2.37 -2.43
C SER A 39 -11.43 -3.35 -3.18
N GLY A 40 -12.63 -3.61 -2.67
CA GLY A 40 -13.63 -4.45 -3.33
C GLY A 40 -14.04 -3.88 -4.69
N LEU A 41 -14.41 -2.59 -4.74
CA LEU A 41 -14.87 -1.92 -5.96
C LEU A 41 -13.79 -1.78 -7.02
N LEU A 42 -12.53 -1.56 -6.65
CA LEU A 42 -11.45 -1.44 -7.62
C LEU A 42 -11.03 -2.79 -8.21
N ARG A 43 -11.15 -3.89 -7.44
CA ARG A 43 -10.68 -5.21 -7.88
C ARG A 43 -11.75 -6.09 -8.52
N ALA A 44 -13.00 -6.04 -8.05
CA ALA A 44 -14.06 -6.88 -8.60
C ALA A 44 -14.27 -6.70 -10.13
N PRO A 45 -14.21 -5.48 -10.69
CA PRO A 45 -14.32 -5.28 -12.14
C PRO A 45 -13.17 -5.93 -12.92
N ILE A 46 -11.97 -5.99 -12.35
CA ILE A 46 -10.82 -6.63 -13.00
C ILE A 46 -11.13 -8.11 -13.24
N PHE A 47 -11.61 -8.82 -12.21
CA PHE A 47 -11.97 -10.23 -12.34
C PHE A 47 -13.15 -10.45 -13.28
N LEU A 48 -14.17 -9.59 -13.22
CA LEU A 48 -15.30 -9.65 -14.15
C LEU A 48 -14.81 -9.56 -15.61
N VAL A 49 -14.00 -8.54 -15.92
CA VAL A 49 -13.47 -8.32 -17.27
C VAL A 49 -12.53 -9.44 -17.70
N THR A 50 -11.65 -9.93 -16.81
CA THR A 50 -10.74 -11.04 -17.13
C THR A 50 -11.50 -12.29 -17.54
N TYR A 51 -12.57 -12.67 -16.82
CA TYR A 51 -13.36 -13.86 -17.15
C TYR A 51 -14.18 -13.66 -18.42
N LEU A 52 -14.74 -12.47 -18.65
CA LEU A 52 -15.44 -12.16 -19.90
C LEU A 52 -14.51 -12.21 -21.12
N ILE A 53 -13.29 -11.70 -21.01
CA ILE A 53 -12.25 -11.80 -22.07
C ILE A 53 -11.85 -13.26 -22.30
N GLY A 54 -11.79 -14.05 -21.23
CA GLY A 54 -11.55 -15.50 -21.28
C GLY A 54 -12.66 -16.31 -21.95
N LYS A 55 -13.75 -15.67 -22.42
CA LYS A 55 -14.95 -16.30 -22.99
C LYS A 55 -15.71 -17.23 -22.03
N GLU A 56 -15.56 -17.00 -20.73
CA GLU A 56 -16.34 -17.69 -19.72
C GLU A 56 -17.78 -17.20 -19.67
N SER A 57 -18.69 -18.02 -19.14
CA SER A 57 -20.09 -17.62 -19.01
C SER A 57 -20.26 -16.44 -18.05
N LEU A 58 -21.25 -15.56 -18.32
CA LEU A 58 -21.53 -14.40 -17.47
C LEU A 58 -21.79 -14.78 -15.99
N LYS A 59 -22.43 -15.93 -15.76
CA LYS A 59 -22.67 -16.45 -14.39
C LYS A 59 -21.37 -16.75 -13.66
N VAL A 60 -20.40 -17.37 -14.34
CA VAL A 60 -19.08 -17.67 -13.78
C VAL A 60 -18.29 -16.39 -13.54
N ALA A 61 -18.31 -15.45 -14.50
CA ALA A 61 -17.63 -14.17 -14.36
C ALA A 61 -18.17 -13.33 -13.18
N LEU A 62 -19.49 -13.28 -13.02
CA LEU A 62 -20.15 -12.62 -11.88
C LEU A 62 -19.85 -13.33 -10.55
N GLY A 63 -19.87 -14.66 -10.53
CA GLY A 63 -19.50 -15.46 -9.37
C GLY A 63 -18.06 -15.18 -8.92
N ALA A 64 -17.11 -15.19 -9.86
CA ALA A 64 -15.72 -14.87 -9.60
C ALA A 64 -15.54 -13.44 -9.07
N ALA A 65 -16.19 -12.46 -9.69
CA ALA A 65 -16.15 -11.07 -9.24
C ALA A 65 -16.73 -10.90 -7.83
N LEU A 66 -17.84 -11.59 -7.50
CA LEU A 66 -18.48 -11.54 -6.19
C LEU A 66 -17.61 -12.17 -5.11
N VAL A 67 -17.05 -13.36 -5.36
CA VAL A 67 -16.14 -14.03 -4.41
C VAL A 67 -14.94 -13.13 -4.11
N GLN A 68 -14.35 -12.53 -5.14
CA GLN A 68 -13.24 -11.60 -4.98
C GLN A 68 -13.66 -10.33 -4.24
N PHE A 69 -14.84 -9.78 -4.54
CA PHE A 69 -15.37 -8.64 -3.80
C PHE A 69 -15.50 -8.96 -2.31
N VAL A 70 -16.16 -10.06 -1.95
CA VAL A 70 -16.42 -10.47 -0.56
C VAL A 70 -15.12 -10.70 0.18
N PHE A 71 -14.21 -11.50 -0.38
CA PHE A 71 -12.90 -11.75 0.22
C PHE A 71 -12.13 -10.45 0.44
N ARG A 72 -12.02 -9.60 -0.59
CA ARG A 72 -11.26 -8.35 -0.51
C ARG A 72 -11.93 -7.34 0.41
N PHE A 73 -13.25 -7.29 0.47
CA PHE A 73 -13.99 -6.41 1.37
C PHE A 73 -13.60 -6.72 2.82
N PHE A 74 -13.75 -7.97 3.27
CA PHE A 74 -13.41 -8.34 4.64
C PHE A 74 -11.92 -8.19 4.93
N TYR A 75 -11.06 -8.70 4.05
CA TYR A 75 -9.62 -8.67 4.25
C TYR A 75 -9.04 -7.26 4.24
N ALA A 76 -9.46 -6.40 3.31
CA ALA A 76 -8.99 -5.02 3.23
C ALA A 76 -9.44 -4.18 4.43
N GLY A 77 -10.61 -4.47 5.01
CA GLY A 77 -11.06 -3.80 6.22
C GLY A 77 -10.25 -4.19 7.47
N ILE A 78 -9.90 -5.47 7.63
CA ILE A 78 -9.05 -5.95 8.73
C ILE A 78 -7.62 -5.43 8.57
N SER A 79 -7.01 -5.62 7.39
CA SER A 79 -5.65 -5.13 7.11
C SER A 79 -5.57 -3.60 7.21
N GLY A 80 -6.60 -2.88 6.75
CA GLY A 80 -6.72 -1.43 6.94
C GLY A 80 -6.80 -1.04 8.42
N ALA A 81 -7.52 -1.80 9.26
CA ALA A 81 -7.54 -1.57 10.70
C ALA A 81 -6.16 -1.77 11.34
N VAL A 82 -5.43 -2.82 10.96
CA VAL A 82 -4.04 -3.04 11.41
C VAL A 82 -3.17 -1.84 11.02
N ILE A 83 -3.16 -1.48 9.73
CA ILE A 83 -2.36 -0.36 9.21
C ILE A 83 -2.71 0.95 9.93
N GLN A 84 -3.99 1.18 10.24
CA GLN A 84 -4.46 2.36 10.96
C GLN A 84 -3.80 2.49 12.35
N HIS A 85 -3.62 1.39 13.08
CA HIS A 85 -2.94 1.42 14.38
C HIS A 85 -1.44 1.68 14.24
N PHE A 86 -0.81 1.22 13.17
CA PHE A 86 0.60 1.45 12.88
C PHE A 86 0.90 2.86 12.32
N ARG A 87 -0.12 3.65 11.96
CA ARG A 87 0.09 4.96 11.32
C ARG A 87 0.86 5.96 12.18
N HIS A 88 0.75 5.84 13.51
CA HIS A 88 1.41 6.71 14.48
C HIS A 88 2.77 6.20 14.96
N VAL A 89 3.22 5.05 14.46
CA VAL A 89 4.50 4.46 14.87
C VAL A 89 5.66 5.31 14.36
N GLU A 90 6.57 5.62 15.28
CA GLU A 90 7.80 6.35 15.02
C GLU A 90 9.03 5.55 15.50
N PRO A 91 10.13 5.55 14.75
CA PRO A 91 10.29 6.13 13.41
C PRO A 91 9.49 5.40 12.33
N ALA A 92 9.09 6.13 11.28
CA ALA A 92 8.20 5.65 10.22
C ALA A 92 8.62 4.33 9.55
N TRP A 93 9.91 4.06 9.45
CA TRP A 93 10.41 2.82 8.84
C TRP A 93 10.04 1.56 9.64
N HIS A 94 9.87 1.64 10.96
CA HIS A 94 9.37 0.50 11.75
C HIS A 94 7.93 0.16 11.38
N ALA A 95 7.09 1.17 11.15
CA ALA A 95 5.71 0.96 10.70
C ALA A 95 5.70 0.27 9.33
N LEU A 96 6.55 0.74 8.41
CA LEU A 96 6.69 0.18 7.07
C LEU A 96 7.12 -1.29 7.13
N VAL A 97 8.21 -1.60 7.83
CA VAL A 97 8.71 -2.98 7.95
C VAL A 97 7.67 -3.89 8.59
N ALA A 98 7.04 -3.46 9.69
CA ALA A 98 6.01 -4.25 10.36
C ALA A 98 4.84 -4.55 9.42
N ILE A 99 4.32 -3.55 8.70
CA ILE A 99 3.21 -3.73 7.76
C ILE A 99 3.59 -4.62 6.57
N LEU A 100 4.81 -4.46 6.04
CA LEU A 100 5.33 -5.26 4.93
C LEU A 100 5.56 -6.73 5.30
N LEU A 101 5.75 -7.04 6.58
CA LEU A 101 5.84 -8.41 7.07
C LEU A 101 4.45 -8.97 7.43
N ILE A 102 3.71 -8.26 8.29
CA ILE A 102 2.43 -8.72 8.85
C ILE A 102 1.39 -8.91 7.74
N ILE A 103 1.18 -7.91 6.88
CA ILE A 103 0.07 -7.94 5.93
C ILE A 103 0.26 -9.05 4.88
N PRO A 104 1.40 -9.17 4.17
CA PRO A 104 1.60 -10.28 3.25
C PRO A 104 1.59 -11.63 3.97
N PHE A 105 2.25 -11.76 5.13
CA PHE A 105 2.28 -13.03 5.87
C PHE A 105 0.88 -13.56 6.16
N PHE A 106 -0.01 -12.75 6.75
CA PHE A 106 -1.38 -13.18 7.01
C PHE A 106 -2.21 -13.34 5.74
N SER A 107 -2.01 -12.51 4.71
CA SER A 107 -2.69 -12.67 3.42
C SER A 107 -2.42 -14.04 2.82
N HIS A 108 -1.14 -14.43 2.75
CA HIS A 108 -0.73 -15.66 2.09
C HIS A 108 -0.94 -16.89 2.96
N LEU A 109 -0.88 -16.75 4.28
CA LEU A 109 -1.29 -17.82 5.18
C LEU A 109 -2.77 -18.16 4.96
N LEU A 110 -3.65 -17.15 4.90
CA LEU A 110 -5.08 -17.38 4.63
C LEU A 110 -5.31 -17.92 3.22
N GLU A 111 -4.64 -17.36 2.22
CA GLU A 111 -4.71 -17.83 0.83
C GLU A 111 -4.29 -19.30 0.71
N PHE A 112 -3.17 -19.67 1.32
CA PHE A 112 -2.67 -21.04 1.37
C PHE A 112 -3.63 -21.98 2.10
N LEU A 113 -4.18 -21.58 3.26
CA LEU A 113 -5.14 -22.40 4.00
C LEU A 113 -6.42 -22.64 3.19
N PHE A 114 -6.97 -21.59 2.57
CA PHE A 114 -8.17 -21.71 1.75
C PHE A 114 -7.94 -22.55 0.50
N GLN A 115 -6.82 -22.35 -0.19
CA GLN A 115 -6.47 -23.14 -1.37
C GLN A 115 -6.18 -24.61 -1.00
N SER A 116 -5.50 -24.86 0.12
CA SER A 116 -5.24 -26.24 0.59
C SER A 116 -6.53 -26.95 0.98
N ALA A 117 -7.42 -26.27 1.70
CA ALA A 117 -8.73 -26.82 2.05
C ALA A 117 -9.58 -27.10 0.80
N PHE A 118 -9.57 -26.19 -0.17
CA PHE A 118 -10.28 -26.37 -1.44
C PHE A 118 -9.71 -27.54 -2.25
N ALA A 119 -8.39 -27.63 -2.39
CA ALA A 119 -7.71 -28.71 -3.10
C ALA A 119 -7.99 -30.07 -2.44
N TYR A 120 -7.96 -30.13 -1.10
CA TYR A 120 -8.33 -31.33 -0.35
C TYR A 120 -9.78 -31.76 -0.62
N MET A 121 -10.72 -30.80 -0.68
CA MET A 121 -12.13 -31.11 -0.92
C MET A 121 -12.47 -31.44 -2.38
N THR A 122 -11.65 -31.01 -3.35
CA THR A 122 -11.98 -31.10 -4.79
C THR A 122 -11.02 -31.97 -5.59
N ALA A 123 -9.96 -32.50 -4.98
CA ALA A 123 -8.90 -33.28 -5.63
C ALA A 123 -8.26 -32.59 -6.85
N THR A 124 -8.31 -31.25 -6.91
CA THR A 124 -7.70 -30.47 -7.99
C THR A 124 -6.35 -29.91 -7.55
N THR A 125 -5.32 -30.17 -8.35
CA THR A 125 -3.95 -29.66 -8.17
C THR A 125 -3.56 -28.85 -9.39
N GLN A 126 -3.78 -27.53 -9.40
CA GLN A 126 -3.27 -26.67 -10.48
C GLN A 126 -2.81 -25.28 -10.00
N HIS A 127 -1.56 -24.96 -10.38
CA HIS A 127 -0.94 -23.62 -10.57
C HIS A 127 -1.13 -22.55 -9.48
N THR A 128 -0.70 -22.85 -8.26
CA THR A 128 -0.85 -21.94 -7.10
C THR A 128 0.28 -20.90 -6.97
N ASP A 129 1.46 -21.19 -7.51
CA ASP A 129 2.71 -20.44 -7.30
C ASP A 129 2.75 -19.06 -7.98
N GLU A 130 2.37 -18.96 -9.26
CA GLU A 130 2.36 -17.67 -9.97
C GLU A 130 1.31 -16.68 -9.42
N ALA A 131 0.17 -17.21 -8.96
CA ALA A 131 -0.90 -16.41 -8.37
C ALA A 131 -0.47 -15.79 -7.02
N ILE A 132 0.30 -16.54 -6.22
CA ILE A 132 0.85 -16.07 -4.93
C ILE A 132 1.78 -14.88 -5.15
N ILE A 133 2.74 -14.95 -6.10
CA ILE A 133 3.68 -13.84 -6.36
C ILE A 133 2.93 -12.58 -6.79
N ARG A 134 1.94 -12.71 -7.68
CA ARG A 134 1.06 -11.59 -8.10
C ARG A 134 0.34 -10.98 -6.90
N SER A 135 -0.20 -11.83 -6.04
CA SER A 135 -0.92 -11.44 -4.83
C SER A 135 0.00 -10.71 -3.84
N ILE A 136 1.25 -11.16 -3.64
CA ILE A 136 2.28 -10.52 -2.79
C ILE A 136 2.55 -9.09 -3.27
N CYS A 137 2.94 -8.89 -4.53
CA CYS A 137 3.33 -7.59 -5.06
C CYS A 137 2.19 -6.57 -4.93
N VAL A 138 0.99 -6.98 -5.31
CA VAL A 138 -0.21 -6.14 -5.22
C VAL A 138 -0.58 -5.81 -3.77
N THR A 139 -0.39 -6.75 -2.85
CA THR A 139 -0.64 -6.55 -1.41
C THR A 139 0.36 -5.58 -0.80
N ILE A 140 1.65 -5.70 -1.13
CA ILE A 140 2.71 -4.79 -0.69
C ILE A 140 2.40 -3.34 -1.10
N ILE A 141 2.14 -3.10 -2.39
CA ILE A 141 1.85 -1.74 -2.89
C ILE A 141 0.59 -1.18 -2.21
N SER A 142 -0.45 -2.00 -2.11
CA SER A 142 -1.71 -1.61 -1.48
C SER A 142 -1.53 -1.24 -0.01
N ALA A 143 -0.74 -2.01 0.75
CA ALA A 143 -0.47 -1.76 2.16
C ALA A 143 0.37 -0.50 2.36
N LEU A 144 1.42 -0.31 1.54
CA LEU A 144 2.26 0.90 1.54
C LEU A 144 1.44 2.15 1.24
N PHE A 145 0.62 2.12 0.20
CA PHE A 145 -0.23 3.25 -0.17
C PHE A 145 -1.28 3.53 0.92
N THR A 146 -1.86 2.48 1.52
CA THR A 146 -2.83 2.64 2.61
C THR A 146 -2.19 3.31 3.82
N LEU A 147 -0.99 2.87 4.24
CA LEU A 147 -0.24 3.54 5.32
C LEU A 147 0.08 4.99 4.96
N PHE A 148 0.52 5.24 3.72
CA PHE A 148 0.85 6.56 3.22
C PHE A 148 -0.35 7.52 3.26
N ALA A 149 -1.53 7.05 2.87
CA ALA A 149 -2.78 7.81 2.90
C ALA A 149 -3.24 8.08 4.35
N MET A 150 -3.20 7.05 5.21
CA MET A 150 -3.59 7.18 6.62
C MET A 150 -2.68 8.12 7.40
N ARG A 151 -1.36 8.11 7.14
CA ARG A 151 -0.42 9.08 7.73
C ARG A 151 -0.67 10.53 7.29
N ARG A 152 -1.48 10.75 6.26
CA ARG A 152 -1.92 12.07 5.77
C ARG A 152 -3.37 12.40 6.13
N GLY A 153 -3.96 11.66 7.07
CA GLY A 153 -5.31 11.95 7.55
C GLY A 153 -6.41 11.53 6.59
N VAL A 154 -6.16 10.57 5.69
CA VAL A 154 -7.12 10.08 4.68
C VAL A 154 -7.33 8.58 4.87
N MET A 155 -8.54 8.08 4.62
CA MET A 155 -8.91 6.66 4.81
C MET A 155 -8.90 6.19 6.27
N ILE A 156 -8.92 7.09 7.26
CA ILE A 156 -9.04 6.74 8.68
C ILE A 156 -10.51 6.55 9.05
N VAL A 157 -10.82 5.58 9.90
CA VAL A 157 -12.19 5.35 10.40
C VAL A 157 -12.26 5.43 11.93
N ARG A 158 -13.43 5.84 12.46
CA ARG A 158 -13.77 5.77 13.90
C ARG A 158 -12.80 6.49 14.85
N GLU A 159 -12.08 7.47 14.34
CA GLU A 159 -11.23 8.38 15.11
C GLU A 159 -11.64 9.83 14.85
N PRO A 160 -11.30 10.79 15.74
CA PRO A 160 -11.71 12.19 15.58
C PRO A 160 -11.28 12.81 14.24
N GLU A 161 -10.17 12.35 13.68
CA GLU A 161 -9.62 12.79 12.39
C GLU A 161 -10.38 12.23 11.16
N SER A 162 -11.31 11.29 11.36
CA SER A 162 -12.04 10.61 10.30
C SER A 162 -12.96 11.58 9.53
N LYS A 163 -12.78 11.63 8.21
CA LYS A 163 -13.63 12.43 7.30
C LYS A 163 -14.65 11.55 6.56
N PRO A 164 -15.72 12.10 5.96
CA PRO A 164 -16.62 11.32 5.11
C PRO A 164 -15.88 10.70 3.91
N LEU A 165 -16.29 9.50 3.48
CA LEU A 165 -15.63 8.75 2.38
C LEU A 165 -15.47 9.60 1.11
N LYS A 166 -16.49 10.37 0.73
CA LYS A 166 -16.44 11.25 -0.45
C LYS A 166 -15.27 12.27 -0.39
N LYS A 167 -15.01 12.85 0.79
CA LYS A 167 -13.91 13.81 1.00
C LYS A 167 -12.54 13.12 0.97
N ASP A 168 -12.47 11.87 1.39
CA ASP A 168 -11.23 11.09 1.31
C ASP A 168 -10.94 10.67 -0.13
N VAL A 169 -11.95 10.18 -0.85
CA VAL A 169 -11.83 9.75 -2.26
C VAL A 169 -11.39 10.90 -3.17
N SER A 170 -11.90 12.12 -2.96
CA SER A 170 -11.48 13.28 -3.77
C SER A 170 -10.01 13.65 -3.58
N LYS A 171 -9.37 13.21 -2.48
CA LYS A 171 -7.94 13.41 -2.21
C LYS A 171 -7.08 12.27 -2.74
N LEU A 172 -7.65 11.13 -3.13
CA LEU A 172 -6.86 10.00 -3.62
C LEU A 172 -6.04 10.32 -4.88
N PRO A 173 -6.53 11.05 -5.90
CA PRO A 173 -5.73 11.34 -7.09
C PRO A 173 -4.43 12.09 -6.78
N ILE A 174 -4.51 13.15 -5.95
CA ILE A 174 -3.32 13.90 -5.52
C ILE A 174 -2.40 13.03 -4.65
N LEU A 175 -2.95 12.18 -3.78
CA LEU A 175 -2.15 11.26 -2.96
C LEU A 175 -1.45 10.19 -3.78
N ILE A 176 -2.08 9.65 -4.83
CA ILE A 176 -1.46 8.71 -5.78
C ILE A 176 -0.27 9.40 -6.45
N PHE A 177 -0.45 10.63 -6.95
CA PHE A 177 0.65 11.38 -7.55
C PHE A 177 1.80 11.62 -6.54
N GLN A 178 1.48 12.02 -5.31
CA GLN A 178 2.48 12.20 -4.26
C GLN A 178 3.18 10.89 -3.88
N PHE A 179 2.46 9.77 -3.90
CA PHE A 179 3.02 8.44 -3.62
C PHE A 179 3.98 8.02 -4.73
N CYS A 180 3.59 8.16 -6.00
CA CYS A 180 4.47 7.89 -7.13
C CYS A 180 5.70 8.81 -7.15
N ALA A 181 5.53 10.09 -6.81
CA ALA A 181 6.62 11.04 -6.72
C ALA A 181 7.51 10.84 -5.48
N PHE A 182 7.13 10.01 -4.51
CA PHE A 182 7.86 9.83 -3.27
C PHE A 182 9.28 9.30 -3.50
N ILE A 183 9.42 8.21 -4.27
CA ILE A 183 10.70 7.56 -4.54
C ILE A 183 11.69 8.50 -5.26
N PRO A 184 11.35 9.12 -6.41
CA PRO A 184 12.28 10.04 -7.08
C PRO A 184 12.63 11.25 -6.21
N ASN A 185 11.69 11.77 -5.41
CA ASN A 185 11.96 12.89 -4.49
C ASN A 185 12.92 12.50 -3.36
N GLU A 186 12.78 11.30 -2.80
CA GLU A 186 13.66 10.82 -1.75
C GLU A 186 15.07 10.57 -2.29
N ILE A 187 15.18 9.94 -3.48
CA ILE A 187 16.47 9.75 -4.17
C ILE A 187 17.13 11.11 -4.47
N ALA A 188 16.37 12.07 -5.01
CA ALA A 188 16.88 13.42 -5.23
C ALA A 188 17.34 14.08 -3.92
N SER A 189 16.62 13.85 -2.81
CA SER A 189 17.04 14.33 -1.48
C SER A 189 18.35 13.68 -1.02
N MET A 190 18.51 12.37 -1.21
CA MET A 190 19.75 11.64 -0.90
C MET A 190 20.92 12.18 -1.70
N LEU A 191 20.74 12.40 -3.01
CA LEU A 191 21.77 12.97 -3.88
C LEU A 191 22.18 14.38 -3.45
N ARG A 192 21.23 15.25 -3.10
CA ARG A 192 21.51 16.59 -2.55
C ARG A 192 22.30 16.55 -1.23
N ARG A 193 22.04 15.55 -0.39
CA ARG A 193 22.75 15.31 0.88
C ARG A 193 24.08 14.56 0.69
N ARG A 194 24.50 14.29 -0.55
CA ARG A 194 25.69 13.51 -0.90
C ARG A 194 25.65 12.05 -0.39
N ALA A 195 24.46 11.52 -0.12
CA ALA A 195 24.25 10.12 0.26
C ALA A 195 24.17 9.23 -1.00
N TYR A 196 25.25 9.21 -1.79
CA TYR A 196 25.27 8.56 -3.11
C TYR A 196 25.02 7.06 -3.05
N LEU A 197 25.56 6.37 -2.04
CA LEU A 197 25.33 4.94 -1.86
C LEU A 197 23.85 4.62 -1.62
N GLY A 198 23.17 5.41 -0.78
CA GLY A 198 21.74 5.25 -0.52
C GLY A 198 20.89 5.51 -1.77
N ALA A 199 21.24 6.53 -2.55
CA ALA A 199 20.58 6.82 -3.82
C ALA A 199 20.77 5.68 -4.83
N PHE A 200 22.00 5.17 -4.97
CA PHE A 200 22.32 4.05 -5.84
C PHE A 200 21.55 2.77 -5.45
N LEU A 201 21.57 2.39 -4.17
CA LEU A 201 20.82 1.24 -3.67
C LEU A 201 19.32 1.39 -3.89
N SER A 202 18.78 2.61 -3.75
CA SER A 202 17.36 2.89 -4.01
C SER A 202 17.00 2.72 -5.49
N PHE A 203 17.87 3.15 -6.42
CA PHE A 203 17.71 2.90 -7.84
C PHE A 203 17.68 1.40 -8.15
N ILE A 204 18.72 0.67 -7.73
CA ILE A 204 18.82 -0.78 -7.97
C ILE A 204 17.62 -1.52 -7.36
N GLY A 205 17.27 -1.20 -6.12
CA GLY A 205 16.10 -1.79 -5.44
C GLY A 205 14.80 -1.54 -6.19
N PHE A 206 14.58 -0.31 -6.69
CA PHE A 206 13.40 0.00 -7.50
C PHE A 206 13.39 -0.74 -8.85
N GLY A 207 14.55 -0.85 -9.51
CA GLY A 207 14.69 -1.59 -10.77
C GLY A 207 14.33 -3.07 -10.61
N ILE A 208 14.86 -3.72 -9.56
CA ILE A 208 14.54 -5.12 -9.22
C ILE A 208 13.05 -5.24 -8.88
N PHE A 209 12.53 -4.37 -8.03
CA PHE A 209 11.12 -4.38 -7.64
C PHE A 209 10.18 -4.24 -8.84
N SER A 210 10.46 -3.28 -9.73
CA SER A 210 9.66 -3.06 -10.94
C SER A 210 9.73 -4.26 -11.88
N GLN A 211 10.92 -4.83 -12.07
CA GLN A 211 11.10 -6.05 -12.86
C GLN A 211 10.25 -7.21 -12.32
N MET A 212 10.31 -7.45 -11.01
CA MET A 212 9.51 -8.50 -10.35
C MET A 212 8.00 -8.21 -10.47
N MET A 213 7.59 -6.96 -10.28
CA MET A 213 6.19 -6.56 -10.37
C MET A 213 5.62 -6.78 -11.77
N VAL A 214 6.32 -6.32 -12.82
CA VAL A 214 5.81 -6.47 -14.19
C VAL A 214 5.89 -7.92 -14.65
N TRP A 215 6.94 -8.64 -14.27
CA TRP A 215 7.01 -10.08 -14.51
C TRP A 215 5.85 -10.82 -13.85
N ALA A 216 5.55 -10.52 -12.58
CA ALA A 216 4.42 -11.10 -11.88
C ALA A 216 3.12 -10.83 -12.64
N ILE A 217 2.85 -9.59 -13.06
CA ILE A 217 1.59 -9.22 -13.73
C ILE A 217 1.48 -9.83 -15.14
N THR A 218 2.56 -9.83 -15.92
CA THR A 218 2.53 -10.19 -17.34
C THR A 218 2.85 -11.66 -17.61
N GLY A 219 3.42 -12.38 -16.64
CA GLY A 219 4.00 -13.71 -16.84
C GLY A 219 5.24 -13.70 -17.73
N LYS A 220 5.75 -12.52 -18.12
CA LYS A 220 6.88 -12.36 -19.04
C LYS A 220 8.02 -11.64 -18.35
N SER A 221 9.19 -12.27 -18.31
CA SER A 221 10.40 -11.66 -17.74
C SER A 221 10.97 -10.55 -18.63
N SER A 222 10.67 -10.55 -19.92
CA SER A 222 11.07 -9.51 -20.87
C SER A 222 9.88 -9.01 -21.69
N TRP A 223 9.88 -7.73 -22.04
CA TRP A 223 8.91 -7.20 -22.99
C TRP A 223 9.41 -7.34 -24.42
N THR A 224 8.48 -7.48 -25.35
CA THR A 224 8.72 -7.62 -26.78
C THR A 224 7.70 -6.79 -27.55
N TYR A 225 8.11 -6.20 -28.66
CA TYR A 225 7.23 -5.50 -29.59
C TYR A 225 7.14 -6.27 -30.92
N ASN A 226 6.09 -5.97 -31.69
CA ASN A 226 5.94 -6.36 -33.10
C ASN A 226 6.33 -7.84 -33.41
N GLY A 227 5.59 -8.79 -32.82
CA GLY A 227 5.77 -10.22 -33.09
C GLY A 227 6.93 -10.90 -32.36
N GLY A 228 7.38 -10.36 -31.23
CA GLY A 228 8.42 -10.99 -30.39
C GLY A 228 9.81 -10.37 -30.50
N LYS A 229 9.96 -9.26 -31.24
CA LYS A 229 11.23 -8.53 -31.31
C LYS A 229 11.50 -7.81 -29.99
N SER A 230 12.75 -7.79 -29.56
CA SER A 230 13.19 -7.04 -28.37
C SER A 230 14.35 -6.14 -28.73
N ILE A 231 14.35 -4.91 -28.22
CA ILE A 231 15.55 -4.07 -28.26
C ILE A 231 16.48 -4.60 -27.15
N PRO A 232 17.72 -5.02 -27.45
CA PRO A 232 18.60 -5.68 -26.47
C PRO A 232 18.75 -4.90 -25.15
N LEU A 233 18.81 -3.57 -25.25
CA LEU A 233 19.03 -2.66 -24.12
C LEU A 233 17.76 -2.37 -23.29
N LEU A 234 16.57 -2.51 -23.88
CA LEU A 234 15.27 -2.25 -23.24
C LEU A 234 14.47 -3.53 -23.03
N LYS A 235 15.14 -4.69 -23.10
CA LYS A 235 14.46 -5.99 -23.03
C LYS A 235 13.74 -6.22 -21.69
N TYR A 236 14.30 -5.67 -20.61
CA TYR A 236 13.82 -5.90 -19.26
C TYR A 236 13.02 -4.71 -18.74
N TRP A 237 11.84 -4.99 -18.19
CA TRP A 237 10.94 -4.01 -17.59
C TRP A 237 11.60 -3.18 -16.47
N GLY A 238 12.55 -3.77 -15.76
CA GLY A 238 13.35 -3.07 -14.74
C GLY A 238 14.18 -1.94 -15.33
N ILE A 239 14.69 -2.09 -16.56
CA ILE A 239 15.50 -1.06 -17.23
C ILE A 239 14.62 0.14 -17.61
N ASP A 240 13.45 -0.11 -18.19
CA ASP A 240 12.49 0.96 -18.53
C ASP A 240 12.09 1.74 -17.27
N ALA A 241 11.87 1.03 -16.16
CA ALA A 241 11.54 1.64 -14.87
C ALA A 241 12.70 2.47 -14.31
N LEU A 242 13.96 2.01 -14.46
CA LEU A 242 15.14 2.78 -14.07
C LEU A 242 15.31 4.05 -14.92
N LEU A 243 15.01 3.98 -16.22
CA LEU A 243 15.04 5.15 -17.11
C LEU A 243 13.97 6.17 -16.69
N LEU A 244 12.73 5.74 -16.48
CA LEU A 244 11.65 6.60 -15.99
C LEU A 244 11.99 7.20 -14.61
N LEU A 245 12.55 6.39 -13.70
CA LEU A 245 12.97 6.86 -12.38
C LEU A 245 14.11 7.89 -12.50
N SER A 246 15.03 7.71 -13.44
CA SER A 246 16.12 8.64 -13.70
C SER A 246 15.58 9.99 -14.20
N VAL A 247 14.66 9.97 -15.16
CA VAL A 247 13.99 11.19 -15.65
C VAL A 247 13.24 11.88 -14.51
N ALA A 248 12.44 11.14 -13.74
CA ALA A 248 11.68 11.70 -12.62
C ALA A 248 12.59 12.27 -11.52
N THR A 249 13.72 11.61 -11.24
CA THR A 249 14.71 12.08 -10.26
C THR A 249 15.42 13.35 -10.77
N SER A 250 15.77 13.41 -12.05
CA SER A 250 16.34 14.61 -12.67
C SER A 250 15.39 15.80 -12.60
N ILE A 251 14.11 15.61 -12.92
CA ILE A 251 13.06 16.63 -12.76
C ILE A 251 12.97 17.06 -11.29
N SER A 252 12.97 16.10 -10.36
CA SER A 252 12.92 16.38 -8.92
C SER A 252 14.14 17.18 -8.44
N LEU A 253 15.33 16.90 -8.97
CA LEU A 253 16.56 17.65 -8.68
C LEU A 253 16.48 19.10 -9.13
N MET A 254 15.84 19.38 -10.27
CA MET A 254 15.62 20.73 -10.81
C MET A 254 14.64 21.55 -9.98
N ILE A 255 13.68 20.91 -9.31
CA ILE A 255 12.72 21.61 -8.44
C ILE A 255 13.40 21.89 -7.09
N PRO A 256 13.62 23.16 -6.69
CA PRO A 256 14.28 23.45 -5.43
C PRO A 256 13.51 22.81 -4.26
N PRO A 257 14.21 22.29 -3.24
CA PRO A 257 13.54 21.69 -2.10
C PRO A 257 12.61 22.74 -1.51
N ARG A 258 11.30 22.49 -1.57
CA ARG A 258 10.33 23.30 -0.82
C ARG A 258 10.82 23.26 0.62
N SER A 259 11.25 24.42 1.14
CA SER A 259 11.67 24.53 2.54
C SER A 259 10.54 23.89 3.34
N ARG A 260 10.83 22.73 3.95
CA ARG A 260 9.87 22.04 4.79
C ARG A 260 9.84 22.82 6.10
N LYS A 261 9.31 24.04 6.05
CA LYS A 261 8.63 24.63 7.20
C LYS A 261 7.43 23.73 7.39
N VAL A 262 7.63 22.63 8.10
CA VAL A 262 6.55 22.03 8.87
C VAL A 262 6.19 23.15 9.82
N SER A 263 5.24 24.00 9.43
CA SER A 263 4.77 25.06 10.30
C SER A 263 4.24 24.35 11.52
N VAL A 264 4.87 24.63 12.65
CA VAL A 264 4.40 24.17 13.96
C VAL A 264 2.92 24.58 14.14
N GLU A 265 2.47 25.62 13.44
CA GLU A 265 1.07 26.05 13.29
C GLU A 265 0.11 24.97 12.74
N GLU A 266 0.53 24.11 11.79
CA GLU A 266 -0.33 23.03 11.27
C GLU A 266 -0.53 21.93 12.33
N PHE A 267 0.43 21.75 13.25
CA PHE A 267 0.30 20.90 14.44
C PHE A 267 -0.48 21.58 15.58
N LEU A 268 -0.48 22.92 15.67
CA LEU A 268 -1.21 23.68 16.67
C LEU A 268 -2.72 23.81 16.35
N SER A 269 -3.13 23.65 15.09
CA SER A 269 -4.57 23.63 14.74
C SER A 269 -5.33 22.41 15.27
N ILE A 270 -4.64 21.41 15.83
CA ILE A 270 -5.24 20.24 16.50
C ILE A 270 -5.46 20.51 18.01
N GLU A 271 -4.92 21.61 18.57
CA GLU A 271 -5.07 21.98 19.98
C GLU A 271 -6.47 22.53 20.34
N GLU A 272 -7.33 22.81 19.34
CA GLU A 272 -8.72 23.25 19.57
C GLU A 272 -9.74 22.13 19.83
N LEU A 273 -9.34 20.85 19.72
CA LEU A 273 -10.17 19.74 20.20
C LEU A 273 -9.93 19.48 21.69
N LYS A 274 -10.27 20.47 22.53
CA LYS A 274 -10.58 20.19 23.94
C LYS A 274 -11.83 19.28 23.97
N PRO A 275 -11.87 18.26 24.84
CA PRO A 275 -13.15 17.62 25.14
C PRO A 275 -14.04 18.68 25.77
N ALA A 276 -15.27 18.83 25.25
CA ALA A 276 -16.32 19.50 25.99
C ALA A 276 -16.43 18.78 27.34
N GLU A 277 -16.08 19.47 28.41
CA GLU A 277 -16.44 19.06 29.77
C GLU A 277 -17.95 18.83 29.77
N LYS A 278 -18.33 17.62 30.18
CA LYS A 278 -19.72 17.30 30.45
C LYS A 278 -20.17 18.19 31.61
N VAL A 279 -21.17 19.03 31.35
CA VAL A 279 -22.15 19.46 32.34
C VAL A 279 -23.37 18.56 32.17
#